data_AF-A0A0E0JK52-F1
#
_entry.id   AF-A0A0E0JK52-F1
#
_cell.length_a   1.000
_cell.length_b   1.000
_cell.length_c   1.000
_cell.angle_alpha   90.00
_cell.angle_beta   90.00
_cell.angle_gamma   90.00
#
_symmetry.space_group_name_H-M   'P 1'
#
loop_
_entity.id
_entity.type
_entity.pdbx_description
1 polymer ?
#
loop_
_entity_poly.entity_id
_entity_poly.type
_entity_poly.pdbx_seq_one_letter_code
_entity_poly.pdbx_strand_id
1 'polypeptide(L)'
;MDIQDQEEMVRSLEQKQAQQSRRWRRVFAGFLLGYAAFLVYSGFHHAAAPWELRYHAYFMEDLPSPIIIVADWIAALACLFSIKGLLHSWKKWIWYSFYVSILVALFWTYYLLRLPRIRWDVAWLPFGPLIASALSLYVDHSMLESMQDINTLRSYMYNYKAL
;
A
#
# COMPACT_ATOMS: atom_id res chain seq x y z
N MET A 1 -29.62 -31.33 -1.49
CA MET A 1 -29.16 -30.09 -2.14
C MET A 1 -28.84 -30.47 -3.56
N ASP A 2 -29.46 -29.82 -4.53
CA ASP A 2 -29.30 -30.19 -5.93
C ASP A 2 -27.92 -29.77 -6.45
N ILE A 3 -27.33 -30.53 -7.38
CA ILE A 3 -25.98 -30.24 -7.90
C ILE A 3 -25.96 -28.90 -8.65
N GLN A 4 -27.07 -28.54 -9.29
CA GLN A 4 -27.28 -27.21 -9.88
C GLN A 4 -27.24 -26.09 -8.84
N ASP A 5 -27.88 -26.27 -7.68
CA ASP A 5 -27.87 -25.27 -6.60
C ASP A 5 -26.45 -25.04 -6.06
N GLN A 6 -25.63 -26.10 -5.98
CA GLN A 6 -24.23 -25.99 -5.57
C GLN A 6 -23.38 -25.23 -6.60
N GLU A 7 -23.53 -25.52 -7.89
CA GLU A 7 -22.80 -24.81 -8.96
C GLU A 7 -23.18 -23.32 -9.02
N GLU A 8 -24.46 -23.00 -8.86
CA GLU A 8 -24.93 -21.61 -8.80
C GLU A 8 -24.41 -20.89 -7.57
N MET A 9 -24.41 -21.56 -6.41
CA MET A 9 -23.85 -21.01 -5.19
C MET A 9 -22.35 -20.69 -5.36
N VAL A 10 -21.55 -21.61 -5.89
CA VAL A 10 -20.10 -21.40 -6.14
C VAL A 10 -19.87 -20.24 -7.12
N ARG A 11 -20.61 -20.16 -8.23
CA ARG A 11 -20.52 -19.02 -9.16
C ARG A 11 -20.91 -17.70 -8.49
N SER A 12 -21.92 -17.70 -7.64
CA SER A 12 -22.33 -16.49 -6.92
C SER A 12 -21.25 -16.01 -5.95
N LEU A 13 -20.54 -16.93 -5.29
CA LEU A 13 -19.42 -16.63 -4.40
C LEU A 13 -18.23 -16.07 -5.19
N GLU A 14 -17.89 -16.67 -6.33
CA GLU A 14 -16.87 -16.15 -7.26
C GLU A 14 -17.14 -14.70 -7.67
N GLN A 15 -18.37 -14.42 -8.11
CA GLN A 15 -18.75 -13.08 -8.55
C GLN A 15 -18.71 -12.07 -7.40
N LYS A 16 -19.27 -12.42 -6.23
CA LYS A 16 -19.26 -11.57 -5.04
C LYS A 16 -17.84 -11.28 -4.58
N GLN A 17 -16.97 -12.28 -4.53
CA GLN A 17 -15.59 -12.13 -4.14
C GLN A 17 -14.80 -11.27 -5.13
N ALA A 18 -14.96 -11.48 -6.44
CA ALA A 18 -14.34 -10.66 -7.47
C ALA A 18 -14.84 -9.21 -7.46
N GLN A 19 -16.09 -8.97 -7.06
CA GLN A 19 -16.64 -7.63 -6.91
C GLN A 19 -16.11 -6.93 -5.64
N GLN A 20 -16.13 -7.64 -4.50
CA GLN A 20 -15.62 -7.16 -3.22
C GLN A 20 -14.12 -6.84 -3.32
N SER A 21 -13.36 -7.74 -3.94
CA SER A 21 -11.98 -7.55 -4.37
C SER A 21 -11.74 -6.20 -5.05
N ARG A 22 -12.44 -5.98 -6.16
CA ARG A 22 -12.27 -4.76 -6.96
C ARG A 22 -12.68 -3.51 -6.18
N ARG A 23 -13.71 -3.62 -5.33
CA ARG A 23 -14.16 -2.50 -4.49
C ARG A 23 -13.10 -2.12 -3.46
N TRP A 24 -12.56 -3.07 -2.71
CA TRP A 24 -11.51 -2.82 -1.72
C TRP A 24 -10.24 -2.28 -2.38
N ARG A 25 -9.83 -2.82 -3.53
CA ARG A 25 -8.69 -2.29 -4.30
C ARG A 25 -8.89 -0.81 -4.64
N ARG A 26 -10.07 -0.41 -5.13
CA ARG A 26 -10.35 1.01 -5.43
C ARG A 26 -10.34 1.91 -4.19
N VAL A 27 -10.91 1.45 -3.08
CA VAL A 27 -10.95 2.20 -1.83
C VAL A 27 -9.52 2.45 -1.32
N PHE A 28 -8.68 1.41 -1.25
CA PHE A 28 -7.29 1.55 -0.82
C PHE A 28 -6.47 2.40 -1.78
N ALA A 29 -6.65 2.23 -3.09
CA ALA A 29 -6.00 3.09 -4.09
C ALA A 29 -6.38 4.58 -3.90
N GLY A 30 -7.63 4.88 -3.55
CA GLY A 30 -8.08 6.24 -3.25
C GLY A 30 -7.38 6.84 -2.03
N PHE A 31 -7.28 6.08 -0.92
CA PHE A 31 -6.56 6.51 0.27
C PHE A 31 -5.07 6.75 -0.01
N LEU A 32 -4.43 5.85 -0.76
CA LEU A 32 -3.03 5.98 -1.16
C LEU A 32 -2.78 7.20 -2.05
N LEU A 33 -3.73 7.50 -2.95
CA LEU A 33 -3.65 8.66 -3.82
C LEU A 33 -3.73 9.95 -3.01
N GLY A 34 -4.63 10.02 -2.02
CA GLY A 34 -4.71 11.13 -1.09
C GLY A 34 -3.40 11.34 -0.32
N TYR A 35 -2.78 10.27 0.17
CA TYR A 35 -1.49 10.33 0.85
C TYR A 35 -0.36 10.80 -0.09
N ALA A 36 -0.30 10.27 -1.32
CA ALA A 36 0.68 10.69 -2.31
C ALA A 36 0.52 12.19 -2.67
N ALA A 37 -0.71 12.67 -2.82
CA ALA A 37 -1.00 14.07 -3.07
C ALA A 37 -0.55 14.97 -1.91
N PHE A 38 -0.76 14.52 -0.66
CA PHE A 38 -0.27 15.20 0.53
C PHE A 38 1.26 15.29 0.56
N LEU A 39 1.98 14.21 0.24
CA LEU A 39 3.45 14.21 0.17
C LEU A 39 3.97 15.16 -0.91
N VAL A 40 3.36 15.15 -2.09
CA VAL A 40 3.70 16.07 -3.19
C VAL A 40 3.47 17.51 -2.77
N TYR A 41 2.32 17.81 -2.16
CA TYR A 41 2.02 19.14 -1.63
C TYR A 41 3.03 19.58 -0.57
N SER A 42 3.38 18.69 0.37
CA SER A 42 4.39 18.94 1.40
C SER A 42 5.75 19.27 0.79
N GLY A 43 6.19 18.52 -0.22
CA GLY A 43 7.45 18.77 -0.94
C GLY A 43 7.44 20.11 -1.69
N PHE A 44 6.36 20.44 -2.39
CA PHE A 44 6.21 21.74 -3.07
C PHE A 44 6.19 22.91 -2.09
N HIS A 45 5.45 22.79 -0.99
CA HIS A 45 5.39 23.84 0.02
C HIS A 45 6.75 24.03 0.71
N HIS A 46 7.47 22.94 0.98
CA HIS A 46 8.81 23.02 1.55
C HIS A 46 9.83 23.64 0.57
N ALA A 47 9.66 23.43 -0.74
CA ALA A 47 10.48 24.08 -1.76
C ALA A 47 10.19 25.60 -1.88
N ALA A 48 8.93 26.01 -1.73
CA ALA A 48 8.51 27.40 -1.81
C ALA A 48 8.84 28.20 -0.53
N ALA A 49 8.65 27.58 0.64
CA ALA A 49 8.91 28.17 1.95
C ALA A 49 9.67 27.17 2.83
N PRO A 50 11.01 27.16 2.76
CA PRO A 50 11.84 26.23 3.51
C PRO A 50 11.60 26.36 5.01
N TRP A 51 11.42 25.21 5.67
CA TRP A 51 11.32 25.09 7.13
C TRP A 51 10.10 25.72 7.82
N GLU A 52 9.14 26.28 7.06
CA GLU A 52 7.87 26.73 7.65
C GLU A 52 7.02 25.56 8.18
N LEU A 53 7.14 24.38 7.56
CA LEU A 53 6.48 23.18 8.03
C LEU A 53 7.19 22.62 9.26
N ARG A 54 6.47 22.60 10.38
CA ARG A 54 6.97 22.18 11.71
C ARG A 54 7.66 20.82 11.69
N TYR A 55 7.17 19.86 10.91
CA TYR A 55 7.71 18.50 10.89
C TYR A 55 9.00 18.35 10.05
N HIS A 56 9.22 19.22 9.06
CA HIS A 56 10.49 19.28 8.32
C HIS A 56 11.54 20.12 9.07
N ALA A 57 11.10 21.16 9.80
CA ALA A 57 11.96 22.04 10.60
C ALA A 57 12.84 21.31 11.62
N TYR A 58 12.40 20.14 12.12
CA TYR A 58 13.17 19.36 13.08
C TYR A 58 14.48 18.81 12.53
N PHE A 59 14.59 18.67 11.21
CA PHE A 59 15.77 18.12 10.56
C PHE A 59 16.73 19.19 10.03
N MET A 60 16.46 20.48 10.29
CA MET A 60 17.22 21.60 9.73
C MET A 60 18.72 21.56 10.07
N GLU A 61 19.08 21.03 11.24
CA GLU A 61 20.47 20.95 11.69
C GLU A 61 21.24 19.77 11.06
N ASP A 62 20.53 18.68 10.72
CA ASP A 62 21.13 17.42 10.27
C ASP A 62 21.03 17.18 8.76
N LEU A 63 20.02 17.76 8.10
CA LEU A 63 19.69 17.49 6.70
C LEU A 63 19.49 18.79 5.90
N PRO A 64 20.13 18.93 4.72
CA PRO A 64 19.82 20.02 3.82
C PRO A 64 18.42 19.82 3.18
N SER A 65 17.70 20.93 3.01
CA SER A 65 16.33 20.97 2.47
C SER A 65 16.08 20.14 1.19
N PRO A 66 16.99 20.08 0.19
CA PRO A 66 16.79 19.27 -1.01
C PRO A 66 16.66 17.77 -0.74
N ILE A 67 17.35 17.24 0.29
CA ILE A 67 17.29 15.81 0.60
C ILE A 67 15.90 15.44 1.14
N ILE A 68 15.29 16.33 1.93
CA ILE A 68 13.95 16.12 2.45
C ILE A 68 12.92 16.11 1.32
N ILE A 69 13.04 17.07 0.40
CA ILE A 69 12.19 17.14 -0.80
C ILE A 69 12.32 15.84 -1.60
N VAL A 70 13.54 15.40 -1.91
CA VAL A 70 13.79 14.16 -2.65
C VAL A 70 13.19 12.95 -1.92
N ALA A 71 13.32 12.86 -0.60
CA ALA A 71 12.72 11.78 0.18
C ALA A 71 11.19 11.76 0.09
N ASP A 72 10.53 12.92 0.16
CA ASP A 72 9.07 13.04 -0.01
C ASP A 72 8.63 12.63 -1.43
N TRP A 73 9.38 13.01 -2.46
CA TRP A 73 9.12 12.59 -3.84
C TRP A 73 9.31 11.08 -4.05
N ILE A 74 10.35 10.48 -3.47
CA ILE A 74 10.57 9.02 -3.52
C ILE A 74 9.43 8.28 -2.81
N ALA A 75 8.99 8.78 -1.65
CA ALA A 75 7.85 8.23 -0.92
C ALA A 75 6.54 8.32 -1.74
N ALA A 76 6.30 9.45 -2.42
CA ALA A 76 5.16 9.62 -3.31
C ALA A 76 5.20 8.65 -4.50
N LEU A 77 6.37 8.47 -5.13
CA LEU A 77 6.58 7.50 -6.20
C LEU A 77 6.33 6.06 -5.72
N ALA A 78 6.80 5.70 -4.53
CA ALA A 78 6.54 4.39 -3.93
C ALA A 78 5.02 4.16 -3.77
N CYS A 79 4.27 5.16 -3.33
CA CYS A 79 2.81 5.09 -3.22
C CYS A 79 2.14 4.93 -4.59
N LEU A 80 2.58 5.67 -5.62
CA LEU A 80 2.08 5.54 -6.99
C LEU A 80 2.33 4.15 -7.58
N PHE A 81 3.49 3.54 -7.32
CA PHE A 81 3.76 2.16 -7.72
C PHE A 81 2.84 1.17 -7.03
N SER A 82 2.52 1.41 -5.74
CA SER A 82 1.55 0.60 -5.01
C SER A 82 0.15 0.69 -5.64
N ILE A 83 -0.31 1.90 -5.98
CA ILE A 83 -1.59 2.15 -6.66
C ILE A 83 -1.63 1.44 -8.02
N LYS A 84 -0.57 1.59 -8.83
CA LYS A 84 -0.47 0.96 -10.14
C LYS A 84 -0.47 -0.57 -10.03
N GLY A 85 0.23 -1.12 -9.04
CA GLY A 85 0.25 -2.55 -8.75
C GLY A 85 -1.13 -3.08 -8.36
N LEU A 86 -1.86 -2.34 -7.52
CA LEU A 86 -3.19 -2.71 -7.04
C LEU A 86 -4.25 -2.72 -8.17
N LEU A 87 -4.15 -1.76 -9.11
CA LEU A 87 -5.08 -1.59 -10.22
C LEU A 87 -4.81 -2.52 -11.40
N HIS A 88 -3.54 -2.78 -11.73
CA HIS A 88 -3.15 -3.53 -12.92
C HIS A 88 -2.69 -4.98 -12.61
N SER A 89 -2.77 -5.43 -11.36
CA SER A 89 -2.42 -6.79 -10.88
C SER A 89 -0.98 -7.24 -11.22
N TRP A 90 -0.07 -6.30 -11.46
CA TRP A 90 1.32 -6.62 -11.71
C TRP A 90 2.09 -6.72 -10.40
N LYS A 91 2.25 -7.96 -9.92
CA LYS A 91 2.96 -8.29 -8.66
C LYS A 91 4.31 -7.60 -8.52
N LYS A 92 5.07 -7.45 -9.62
CA LYS A 92 6.39 -6.79 -9.63
C LYS A 92 6.34 -5.36 -9.09
N TRP A 93 5.32 -4.56 -9.43
CA TRP A 93 5.21 -3.16 -8.97
C TRP A 93 4.91 -3.06 -7.47
N ILE A 94 4.13 -3.99 -6.92
CA ILE A 94 3.84 -4.03 -5.48
C ILE A 94 5.12 -4.36 -4.70
N TRP A 95 5.91 -5.33 -5.18
CA TRP A 95 7.21 -5.65 -4.58
C TRP A 95 8.21 -4.49 -4.67
N TYR A 96 8.32 -3.82 -5.83
CA TYR A 96 9.16 -2.63 -5.96
C TYR A 96 8.74 -1.51 -5.00
N SER A 97 7.43 -1.25 -4.89
CA SER A 97 6.89 -0.29 -3.93
C SER A 97 7.29 -0.64 -2.49
N PHE A 98 7.22 -1.92 -2.11
CA PHE A 98 7.61 -2.39 -0.78
C PHE A 98 9.11 -2.20 -0.49
N TYR A 99 9.99 -2.58 -1.42
CA TYR A 99 11.44 -2.37 -1.25
C TYR A 99 11.80 -0.89 -1.13
N VAL A 100 11.22 -0.03 -1.98
CA VAL A 100 11.46 1.42 -1.90
C VAL A 100 10.92 1.98 -0.58
N SER A 101 9.76 1.51 -0.12
CA SER A 101 9.17 1.94 1.14
C SER A 101 10.00 1.54 2.36
N ILE A 102 10.64 0.36 2.34
CA ILE A 102 11.61 -0.05 3.37
C ILE A 102 12.82 0.90 3.39
N LEU A 103 13.39 1.23 2.24
CA LEU A 103 14.54 2.14 2.18
C LEU A 103 14.18 3.53 2.73
N VAL A 104 13.01 4.06 2.36
CA VAL A 104 12.49 5.34 2.89
C VAL A 104 12.24 5.26 4.40
N ALA A 105 11.69 4.14 4.88
CA ALA A 105 11.46 3.93 6.31
C ALA A 105 12.76 3.85 7.11
N LEU A 106 13.77 3.13 6.61
CA LEU A 106 15.10 3.05 7.22
C LEU A 106 15.78 4.42 7.25
N PHE A 107 15.70 5.16 6.15
CA PHE A 107 16.21 6.54 6.07
C PHE A 107 15.58 7.41 7.16
N TRP A 108 14.25 7.48 7.21
CA TRP A 108 13.57 8.34 8.18
C TRP A 108 13.75 7.88 9.63
N THR A 109 13.72 6.58 9.91
CA THR A 109 13.94 6.05 11.27
C THR A 109 15.35 6.33 11.77
N TYR A 110 16.36 6.24 10.91
CA TYR A 110 17.73 6.62 11.27
C TYR A 110 17.83 8.08 11.75
N TYR A 111 17.24 9.03 11.00
CA TYR A 111 17.25 10.44 11.41
C TYR A 111 16.31 10.71 12.61
N LEU A 112 15.21 9.97 12.74
CA LEU A 112 14.33 10.05 13.92
C LEU A 112 15.03 9.63 15.21
N LEU A 113 15.91 8.63 15.14
CA LEU A 113 16.70 8.16 16.29
C LEU A 113 17.88 9.09 16.61
N ARG A 114 18.36 9.87 15.63
CA ARG A 114 19.44 10.84 15.82
C ARG A 114 18.96 12.12 16.53
N LEU A 115 17.67 12.40 16.49
CA LEU A 115 17.07 13.54 17.20
C LEU A 115 17.21 13.36 18.73
N PRO A 116 17.54 14.45 19.47
CA PRO A 116 17.77 14.39 20.92
C PRO A 116 16.51 14.03 21.73
N ARG A 117 15.32 14.12 21.13
CA ARG A 117 14.06 13.62 21.68
C ARG A 117 13.29 12.89 20.60
N ILE A 118 12.78 11.71 20.94
CA ILE A 118 11.88 10.94 20.07
C ILE A 118 10.57 11.72 19.94
N ARG A 119 10.24 12.13 18.70
CA ARG A 119 9.02 12.87 18.39
C ARG A 119 8.05 12.02 17.59
N TRP A 120 6.98 11.58 18.25
CA TRP A 120 5.93 10.77 17.62
C TRP A 120 5.16 11.51 16.52
N ASP A 121 5.14 12.85 16.55
CA ASP A 121 4.50 13.71 15.53
C ASP A 121 5.05 13.47 14.10
N VAL A 122 6.25 12.91 13.99
CA VAL A 122 7.00 12.71 12.73
C VAL A 122 7.06 11.22 12.36
N ALA A 123 6.55 10.34 13.22
CA ALA A 123 6.59 8.89 13.01
C ALA A 123 5.80 8.46 11.75
N TRP A 124 4.86 9.28 11.27
CA TRP A 124 4.13 8.98 10.05
C TRP A 124 5.01 9.02 8.78
N LEU A 125 6.16 9.72 8.78
CA LEU A 125 7.08 9.76 7.62
C LEU A 125 7.67 8.38 7.28
N PRO A 126 8.28 7.63 8.23
CA PRO A 126 8.73 6.27 7.96
C PRO A 126 7.58 5.27 7.82
N PHE A 127 6.54 5.40 8.64
CA PHE A 127 5.48 4.39 8.67
C PHE A 127 4.47 4.52 7.53
N GLY A 128 4.24 5.72 6.98
CA GLY A 128 3.23 5.95 5.95
C GLY A 128 3.44 5.10 4.68
N PRO A 129 4.57 5.24 3.96
CA PRO A 129 4.85 4.45 2.76
C PRO A 129 4.98 2.95 3.05
N LEU A 130 5.49 2.60 4.24
CA LEU A 130 5.66 1.20 4.66
C LEU A 130 4.30 0.53 4.92
N ILE A 131 3.38 1.19 5.64
CA ILE A 131 2.02 0.71 5.84
C ILE A 131 1.29 0.63 4.51
N ALA A 132 1.44 1.64 3.65
CA ALA A 132 0.85 1.68 2.32
C ALA A 132 1.22 0.47 1.45
N SER A 133 2.51 0.15 1.37
CA SER A 133 3.01 -0.98 0.59
C SER A 133 2.69 -2.33 1.24
N ALA A 134 2.80 -2.44 2.57
CA ALA A 134 2.42 -3.65 3.31
C ALA A 134 0.92 -3.98 3.16
N LEU A 135 0.05 -2.97 3.26
CA LEU A 135 -1.38 -3.13 3.04
C LEU A 135 -1.68 -3.57 1.61
N SER A 136 -0.93 -3.05 0.63
CA SER A 136 -1.09 -3.44 -0.77
C SER A 136 -0.68 -4.89 -1.02
N LEU A 137 0.38 -5.38 -0.37
CA LEU A 137 0.77 -6.79 -0.37
C LEU A 137 -0.28 -7.66 0.32
N TYR A 138 -0.80 -7.23 1.47
CA TYR A 138 -1.83 -7.96 2.21
C TYR A 138 -3.12 -8.10 1.39
N VAL A 139 -3.55 -7.02 0.74
CA VAL A 139 -4.69 -7.06 -0.18
C VAL A 139 -4.40 -8.02 -1.33
N ASP A 140 -3.24 -7.99 -1.98
CA ASP A 140 -2.93 -8.95 -3.05
C ASP A 140 -2.93 -10.42 -2.57
N HIS A 141 -2.38 -10.68 -1.38
CA HIS A 141 -2.33 -12.02 -0.79
C HIS A 141 -3.71 -12.55 -0.42
N SER A 142 -4.52 -11.77 0.30
CA SER A 142 -5.88 -12.17 0.67
C SER A 142 -6.75 -12.50 -0.54
N MET A 143 -6.52 -11.83 -1.67
CA MET A 143 -7.23 -12.10 -2.92
C MET A 143 -6.83 -13.43 -3.56
N LEU A 144 -5.54 -13.77 -3.45
CA LEU A 144 -4.99 -15.01 -3.99
C LEU A 144 -5.46 -16.21 -3.17
N GLU A 145 -5.43 -16.09 -1.84
CA GLU A 145 -5.95 -17.09 -0.90
C GLU A 145 -7.43 -17.34 -1.14
N SER A 146 -8.23 -16.27 -1.22
CA SER A 146 -9.66 -16.41 -1.48
C SER A 146 -9.94 -17.08 -2.84
N MET A 147 -9.10 -16.87 -3.87
CA MET A 147 -9.25 -17.54 -5.17
C MET A 147 -8.88 -19.03 -5.08
N GLN A 148 -7.89 -19.39 -4.26
CA GLN A 148 -7.52 -20.78 -4.01
C GLN A 148 -8.62 -21.53 -3.26
N ASP A 149 -9.26 -20.91 -2.28
CA ASP A 149 -10.37 -21.51 -1.53
C ASP A 149 -11.55 -21.86 -2.45
N ILE A 150 -11.89 -20.96 -3.37
CA ILE A 150 -12.92 -21.21 -4.38
C ILE A 150 -12.53 -22.37 -5.31
N ASN A 151 -11.28 -22.40 -5.79
CA ASN A 151 -10.82 -23.48 -6.65
C ASN A 151 -10.83 -24.84 -5.93
N THR A 152 -10.54 -24.84 -4.63
CA THR A 152 -10.62 -26.02 -3.76
C THR A 152 -12.08 -26.47 -3.57
N LEU A 153 -13.01 -25.54 -3.34
CA LEU A 153 -14.45 -25.83 -3.32
C LEU A 153 -14.94 -26.44 -4.64
N ARG A 154 -14.48 -25.89 -5.76
CA ARG A 154 -14.78 -26.40 -7.10
C ARG A 154 -14.21 -27.80 -7.32
N SER A 155 -13.00 -28.09 -6.84
CA SER A 155 -12.39 -29.42 -6.97
C SER A 155 -13.11 -30.47 -6.12
N TYR A 156 -13.55 -30.13 -4.90
CA TYR A 156 -14.37 -31.03 -4.09
C TYR A 156 -15.71 -31.35 -4.75
N MET A 157 -16.36 -30.35 -5.36
CA MET A 157 -17.59 -30.57 -6.11
C MET A 157 -17.39 -31.49 -7.33
N TYR A 158 -16.31 -31.32 -8.09
CA TYR A 158 -16.00 -32.22 -9.22
C TYR A 158 -15.66 -33.65 -8.77
N ASN A 159 -14.90 -33.80 -7.68
CA ASN A 159 -14.58 -35.12 -7.12
C ASN A 159 -15.84 -35.83 -6.62
N TYR A 160 -16.79 -35.11 -6.02
CA TYR A 160 -18.07 -35.67 -5.62
C TYR A 160 -18.93 -36.07 -6.84
N LYS A 161 -18.87 -35.32 -7.94
CA LYS A 161 -19.57 -35.64 -9.20
C LYS A 161 -19.02 -36.87 -9.92
N ALA A 162 -17.77 -37.26 -9.63
CA ALA A 162 -17.09 -38.40 -10.25
C ALA A 162 -17.29 -39.73 -9.49
N LEU A 163 -17.83 -39.67 -8.27
CA LEU A 163 -18.24 -40.80 -7.43
C LEU A 163 -19.70 -41.18 -7.71
#